data_AF-W1I5T6-F1
#
_entry.id   AF-W1I5T6-F1
#
_cell.length_a   1.000
_cell.length_b   1.000
_cell.length_c   1.000
_cell.angle_alpha   90.00
_cell.angle_beta   90.00
_cell.angle_gamma   90.00
#
_symmetry.space_group_name_H-M   'P 1'
#
loop_
_entity.id
_entity.type
_entity.pdbx_description
1 polymer ?
#
loop_
_entity_poly.entity_id
_entity_poly.type
_entity_poly.pdbx_seq_one_letter_code
_entity_poly.pdbx_strand_id
1 'polypeptide(L)'
;MASGAVKRATLVGVQGGKPCWGGATCARVPAQISEGATPPMAIHNGCIDKLRRTHYTFVRYEVANKSNKALLLKKVTKHSGTKVGALSMGKSVSFCKGKGSLAHNNREFFTNNVDQSRTPSNIVYKQEPIAEAYEKLFGEEVRRYNEGKKPSRQIPDYMEHIRKSKNGEKLFYENVVQVGTMYSCPVGSADGETASKILDEYMRGFEQRNPNIYVFNAVLHLDEATPHLHIDWIPIARDYKNGLQIRNSLDKALKQQGIDGTGGKKGNSTQNWQEQERRSLISVMERYGWEYEASLDTDRGNLTVDQYKAMVEEVDHRIEALPDQIEKKAVPLSKDKVMVSASDLEALEQRANLTQTRETVTGHLRDYRAEREMEIVTYVSDKKQEAELEAQKMLEAIKRKRQRRKRTLPQRSP
;
A
#
# COMPACT_ATOMS: atom_id res chain seq x y z
N MET A 1 -41.27 -17.15 58.03
CA MET A 1 -41.20 -15.69 57.85
C MET A 1 -40.81 -15.44 56.40
N ALA A 2 -41.83 -15.38 55.53
CA ALA A 2 -42.27 -14.19 54.78
C ALA A 2 -41.28 -13.84 53.64
N SER A 3 -41.53 -14.35 52.41
CA SER A 3 -42.41 -13.78 51.35
C SER A 3 -41.58 -12.88 50.43
N GLY A 4 -41.50 -12.97 49.10
CA GLY A 4 -42.25 -13.54 47.97
C GLY A 4 -41.72 -12.73 46.74
N ALA A 5 -41.87 -13.02 45.45
CA ALA A 5 -42.57 -14.01 44.66
C ALA A 5 -41.92 -13.99 43.25
N VAL A 6 -42.10 -15.11 42.57
CA VAL A 6 -41.67 -15.48 41.21
C VAL A 6 -42.50 -14.76 40.13
N LYS A 7 -41.92 -14.52 38.93
CA LYS A 7 -42.50 -14.95 37.63
C LYS A 7 -41.57 -14.74 36.42
N ARG A 8 -41.21 -15.87 35.80
CA ARG A 8 -40.78 -16.02 34.40
C ARG A 8 -41.97 -15.82 33.46
N ALA A 9 -41.71 -15.41 32.23
CA ALA A 9 -42.50 -15.83 31.06
C ALA A 9 -41.60 -15.91 29.81
N THR A 10 -41.85 -16.92 28.99
CA THR A 10 -41.10 -17.33 27.80
C THR A 10 -42.09 -17.49 26.64
N LEU A 11 -41.68 -17.06 25.43
CA LEU A 11 -42.11 -17.40 24.06
C LEU A 11 -43.58 -17.72 23.73
N VAL A 12 -44.11 -17.08 22.68
CA VAL A 12 -44.77 -17.75 21.53
C VAL A 12 -44.61 -16.89 20.26
N GLY A 13 -44.18 -17.47 19.15
CA GLY A 13 -44.34 -16.92 17.80
C GLY A 13 -45.42 -17.68 17.02
N VAL A 14 -46.05 -17.04 16.02
CA VAL A 14 -46.87 -17.70 14.99
C VAL A 14 -46.71 -16.99 13.63
N GLN A 15 -46.68 -17.81 12.59
CA GLN A 15 -46.51 -17.54 11.15
C GLN A 15 -47.72 -16.89 10.45
N GLY A 16 -47.46 -16.29 9.28
CA GLY A 16 -48.23 -16.57 8.06
C GLY A 16 -49.21 -15.50 7.55
N GLY A 17 -48.99 -15.02 6.32
CA GLY A 17 -50.03 -14.35 5.53
C GLY A 17 -49.57 -13.29 4.51
N LYS A 18 -49.28 -13.71 3.28
CA LYS A 18 -49.56 -12.94 2.03
C LYS A 18 -50.84 -13.56 1.40
N PRO A 19 -51.49 -13.02 0.34
CA PRO A 19 -51.23 -11.83 -0.48
C PRO A 19 -52.48 -10.94 -0.69
N CYS A 20 -52.36 -9.81 -1.41
CA CYS A 20 -53.36 -9.35 -2.40
C CYS A 20 -52.82 -8.19 -3.26
N TRP A 21 -53.29 -8.18 -4.51
CA TRP A 21 -52.82 -7.47 -5.71
C TRP A 21 -53.52 -6.12 -5.96
N GLY A 22 -52.90 -5.31 -6.84
CA GLY A 22 -53.52 -4.21 -7.60
C GLY A 22 -53.20 -2.82 -7.04
N GLY A 23 -52.75 -1.82 -7.78
CA GLY A 23 -52.69 -1.59 -9.22
C GLY A 23 -53.08 -0.13 -9.48
N ALA A 24 -52.26 0.58 -10.27
CA ALA A 24 -52.55 1.88 -10.92
C ALA A 24 -52.78 3.09 -9.98
N THR A 25 -52.49 4.36 -10.29
CA THR A 25 -51.83 5.11 -11.38
C THR A 25 -51.73 6.56 -10.88
N CYS A 26 -50.80 7.34 -11.43
CA CYS A 26 -50.84 8.80 -11.66
C CYS A 26 -51.65 9.70 -10.71
N ALA A 27 -51.01 10.74 -10.16
CA ALA A 27 -50.99 12.06 -10.80
C ALA A 27 -50.22 13.09 -9.95
N ARG A 28 -49.84 14.16 -10.64
CA ARG A 28 -48.81 15.13 -10.38
C ARG A 28 -49.47 16.48 -10.07
N VAL A 29 -49.17 17.09 -8.91
CA VAL A 29 -48.89 18.55 -8.70
C VAL A 29 -50.11 19.52 -8.84
N PRO A 30 -50.12 20.81 -8.40
CA PRO A 30 -49.45 21.57 -7.30
C PRO A 30 -50.39 22.43 -6.39
N ALA A 31 -49.79 22.99 -5.33
CA ALA A 31 -49.81 24.36 -4.75
C ALA A 31 -51.05 25.30 -4.81
N GLN A 32 -51.30 26.00 -3.68
CA GLN A 32 -51.39 27.48 -3.46
C GLN A 32 -52.20 27.76 -2.16
N ILE A 33 -51.62 28.33 -1.09
CA ILE A 33 -51.50 29.75 -0.67
C ILE A 33 -52.80 30.59 -0.69
N SER A 34 -53.30 30.97 0.50
CA SER A 34 -53.89 32.28 0.89
C SER A 34 -54.18 32.29 2.41
N GLU A 35 -53.50 33.11 3.23
CA GLU A 35 -53.83 34.48 3.68
C GLU A 35 -55.12 34.68 4.52
N GLY A 36 -54.94 34.81 5.85
CA GLY A 36 -55.34 35.98 6.67
C GLY A 36 -56.81 36.21 7.06
N ALA A 37 -57.12 36.08 8.38
CA ALA A 37 -58.05 36.97 9.10
C ALA A 37 -58.01 36.76 10.65
N THR A 38 -57.98 37.87 11.41
CA THR A 38 -58.16 38.00 12.88
C THR A 38 -59.01 39.27 13.13
N PRO A 39 -59.54 39.59 14.33
CA PRO A 39 -60.12 38.84 15.47
C PRO A 39 -61.54 39.39 15.84
N PRO A 40 -62.11 39.26 17.08
CA PRO A 40 -61.75 40.15 18.20
C PRO A 40 -61.76 39.51 19.61
N MET A 41 -61.09 40.23 20.53
CA MET A 41 -61.00 40.01 21.98
C MET A 41 -62.32 40.26 22.72
N ALA A 42 -62.54 39.54 23.82
CA ALA A 42 -63.14 40.11 25.03
C ALA A 42 -62.58 39.41 26.27
N ILE A 43 -62.20 40.24 27.25
CA ILE A 43 -61.42 39.96 28.45
C ILE A 43 -62.37 39.87 29.64
N HIS A 44 -62.25 38.85 30.49
CA HIS A 44 -62.61 39.01 31.90
C HIS A 44 -61.81 38.11 32.87
N ASN A 45 -60.87 38.76 33.54
CA ASN A 45 -60.55 38.71 34.97
C ASN A 45 -60.56 37.36 35.72
N GLY A 46 -59.37 36.78 35.86
CA GLY A 46 -58.71 36.52 37.16
C GLY A 46 -59.25 35.42 38.08
N CYS A 47 -58.55 34.28 38.15
CA CYS A 47 -57.78 33.89 39.34
C CYS A 47 -56.92 32.62 39.09
N ILE A 48 -55.63 32.81 39.37
CA ILE A 48 -54.49 31.91 39.62
C ILE A 48 -54.76 30.40 39.61
N ASP A 49 -54.06 29.67 38.73
CA ASP A 49 -53.44 28.41 39.14
C ASP A 49 -52.09 28.15 38.44
N LYS A 50 -51.14 27.61 39.22
CA LYS A 50 -49.71 27.52 38.90
C LYS A 50 -49.44 26.48 37.80
N LEU A 51 -49.04 26.91 36.60
CA LEU A 51 -48.54 26.02 35.56
C LEU A 51 -47.01 25.82 35.65
N ARG A 52 -46.65 24.54 35.70
CA ARG A 52 -45.31 23.98 35.85
C ARG A 52 -44.33 24.50 34.79
N ARG A 53 -43.17 24.96 35.26
CA ARG A 53 -41.93 25.10 34.48
C ARG A 53 -41.58 23.77 33.81
N THR A 54 -41.64 23.71 32.49
CA THR A 54 -40.93 22.72 31.70
C THR A 54 -39.46 23.17 31.60
N HIS A 55 -38.56 22.40 32.21
CA HIS A 55 -37.12 22.62 32.13
C HIS A 55 -36.61 22.14 30.76
N TYR A 56 -36.21 23.06 29.89
CA TYR A 56 -35.23 22.77 28.85
C TYR A 56 -33.86 22.65 29.52
N THR A 57 -33.30 21.45 29.61
CA THR A 57 -31.92 21.23 30.06
C THR A 57 -30.96 21.67 28.96
N PHE A 58 -30.57 22.94 28.96
CA PHE A 58 -29.37 23.41 28.27
C PHE A 58 -28.14 22.88 29.03
N VAL A 59 -27.45 21.90 28.46
CA VAL A 59 -26.16 21.43 28.99
C VAL A 59 -25.11 22.54 28.73
N ARG A 60 -24.59 23.14 29.81
CA ARG A 60 -23.61 24.23 29.78
C ARG A 60 -22.20 23.69 30.00
N TYR A 61 -21.28 24.00 29.10
CA TYR A 61 -19.86 23.67 29.25
C TYR A 61 -19.05 24.94 29.54
N GLU A 62 -18.20 24.90 30.58
CA GLU A 62 -17.28 26.00 30.95
C GLU A 62 -15.86 25.66 30.50
N VAL A 63 -15.22 26.53 29.70
CA VAL A 63 -13.86 26.30 29.18
C VAL A 63 -12.92 27.45 29.56
N ALA A 64 -11.65 27.16 29.87
CA ALA A 64 -10.70 28.16 30.34
C ALA A 64 -10.23 29.13 29.23
N ASN A 65 -10.22 30.44 29.52
CA ASN A 65 -9.84 31.53 28.61
C ASN A 65 -8.33 31.75 28.62
N LYS A 66 -7.58 30.93 27.88
CA LYS A 66 -6.24 31.29 27.41
C LYS A 66 -6.31 31.23 25.89
N SER A 67 -6.00 32.35 25.22
CA SER A 67 -5.94 32.50 23.76
C SER A 67 -5.94 31.16 23.01
N ASN A 68 -6.99 30.88 22.23
CA ASN A 68 -7.22 29.58 21.57
C ASN A 68 -6.02 29.10 20.70
N LYS A 69 -5.05 29.96 20.39
CA LYS A 69 -3.78 29.56 19.77
C LYS A 69 -2.81 28.87 20.75
N ALA A 70 -2.79 29.28 22.02
CA ALA A 70 -1.92 28.70 23.06
C ALA A 70 -2.52 27.46 23.75
N LEU A 71 -3.84 27.26 23.72
CA LEU A 71 -4.50 26.08 24.31
C LEU A 71 -4.46 24.87 23.37
N LEU A 72 -4.51 25.09 22.05
CA LEU A 72 -4.15 24.11 21.02
C LEU A 72 -2.64 23.76 21.07
N LEU A 73 -1.76 24.70 21.42
CA LEU A 73 -0.32 24.44 21.60
C LEU A 73 0.08 23.88 22.99
N LYS A 74 -0.74 24.04 24.05
CA LYS A 74 -0.44 23.50 25.40
C LYS A 74 -1.13 22.18 25.76
N LYS A 75 -2.22 21.79 25.10
CA LYS A 75 -2.69 20.39 25.17
C LYS A 75 -1.80 19.41 24.39
N VAL A 76 -0.83 19.94 23.63
CA VAL A 76 0.29 19.20 23.02
C VAL A 76 1.50 19.05 23.96
N THR A 77 1.53 19.63 25.18
CA THR A 77 2.74 19.56 26.03
C THR A 77 2.59 19.25 27.52
N LYS A 78 1.41 18.88 28.04
CA LYS A 78 1.32 18.20 29.35
C LYS A 78 0.24 17.12 29.37
N HIS A 79 0.61 15.93 28.91
CA HIS A 79 -0.01 14.70 29.40
C HIS A 79 0.34 14.53 30.87
N SER A 80 -0.64 14.71 31.75
CA SER A 80 -0.63 14.02 33.03
C SER A 80 -0.83 12.53 32.75
N GLY A 81 0.26 11.77 32.78
CA GLY A 81 0.35 10.50 33.52
C GLY A 81 -0.61 9.36 33.24
N THR A 82 -1.47 9.42 32.23
CA THR A 82 -2.14 8.23 31.70
C THR A 82 -1.34 7.81 30.48
N LYS A 83 -0.81 6.59 30.51
CA LYS A 83 -0.12 5.94 29.40
C LYS A 83 -0.94 6.17 28.12
N VAL A 84 -0.55 7.19 27.36
CA VAL A 84 -0.91 7.29 25.97
C VAL A 84 -0.15 6.14 25.36
N GLY A 85 -0.90 5.07 25.07
CA GLY A 85 -0.44 4.05 24.15
C GLY A 85 0.15 4.80 22.97
N ALA A 86 1.41 4.49 22.67
CA ALA A 86 2.15 5.11 21.59
C ALA A 86 1.19 5.36 20.42
N LEU A 87 1.10 6.60 19.95
CA LEU A 87 0.62 6.87 18.60
C LEU A 87 1.29 5.81 17.73
N SER A 88 0.51 4.91 17.14
CA SER A 88 1.07 3.80 16.41
C SER A 88 1.90 4.38 15.28
N MET A 89 3.22 4.24 15.41
CA MET A 89 4.21 4.62 14.40
C MET A 89 4.19 3.55 13.30
N GLY A 90 3.02 3.32 12.72
CA GLY A 90 2.84 2.25 11.77
C GLY A 90 3.77 2.44 10.57
N LYS A 91 4.17 1.32 9.98
CA LYS A 91 5.15 1.33 8.89
C LYS A 91 4.49 0.83 7.62
N SER A 92 4.87 1.51 6.54
CA SER A 92 4.49 1.15 5.18
C SER A 92 5.15 -0.15 4.74
N VAL A 93 4.53 -0.82 3.78
CA VAL A 93 5.11 -1.96 3.09
C VAL A 93 5.00 -1.69 1.59
N SER A 94 5.94 -2.15 0.79
CA SER A 94 5.82 -2.16 -0.67
C SER A 94 6.28 -3.50 -1.22
N PHE A 95 5.50 -4.07 -2.14
CA PHE A 95 5.82 -5.31 -2.85
C PHE A 95 5.52 -5.09 -4.34
N CYS A 96 6.46 -4.48 -5.05
CA CYS A 96 6.25 -4.04 -6.41
C CYS A 96 6.98 -4.92 -7.41
N LYS A 97 6.54 -4.86 -8.67
CA LYS A 97 7.20 -5.54 -9.78
C LYS A 97 8.43 -4.74 -10.18
N GLY A 98 9.59 -5.36 -10.10
CA GLY A 98 10.86 -4.80 -10.53
C GLY A 98 11.08 -4.83 -12.04
N LYS A 99 12.15 -4.18 -12.48
CA LYS A 99 12.55 -4.04 -13.89
C LYS A 99 13.47 -5.18 -14.35
N GLY A 100 14.10 -5.89 -13.42
CA GLY A 100 14.95 -7.05 -13.61
C GLY A 100 16.37 -6.72 -14.07
N SER A 101 17.06 -5.79 -13.40
CA SER A 101 18.45 -5.45 -13.75
C SER A 101 19.42 -6.20 -12.84
N LEU A 102 19.83 -7.41 -13.24
CA LEU A 102 20.78 -8.23 -12.48
C LEU A 102 22.13 -7.54 -12.24
N ALA A 103 22.59 -6.72 -13.20
CA ALA A 103 23.84 -5.98 -13.07
C ALA A 103 23.77 -4.90 -12.00
N HIS A 104 22.61 -4.24 -11.84
CA HIS A 104 22.36 -3.31 -10.73
C HIS A 104 22.29 -4.06 -9.39
N ASN A 105 21.50 -5.14 -9.33
CA ASN A 105 21.27 -5.92 -8.11
C ASN A 105 22.58 -6.52 -7.56
N ASN A 106 23.48 -6.92 -8.46
CA ASN A 106 24.76 -7.53 -8.11
C ASN A 106 25.92 -6.53 -8.10
N ARG A 107 25.62 -5.22 -8.18
CA ARG A 107 26.61 -4.14 -8.14
C ARG A 107 27.75 -4.32 -9.16
N GLU A 108 27.44 -4.81 -10.37
CA GLU A 108 28.37 -4.81 -11.51
C GLU A 108 28.69 -3.37 -11.98
N PHE A 109 27.82 -2.42 -11.66
CA PHE A 109 28.02 -0.99 -11.80
C PHE A 109 27.40 -0.25 -10.61
N PHE A 110 27.79 1.01 -10.41
CA PHE A 110 27.34 1.84 -9.29
C PHE A 110 26.68 3.13 -9.75
N THR A 111 25.44 3.33 -9.34
CA THR A 111 24.62 4.50 -9.62
C THR A 111 24.79 5.57 -8.55
N ASN A 112 24.38 6.81 -8.82
CA ASN A 112 24.63 7.94 -7.91
C ASN A 112 23.93 7.80 -6.54
N ASN A 113 22.88 7.00 -6.45
CA ASN A 113 22.13 6.70 -5.23
C ASN A 113 22.79 5.64 -4.35
N VAL A 114 23.86 4.98 -4.82
CA VAL A 114 24.55 3.92 -4.08
C VAL A 114 25.76 4.49 -3.34
N ASP A 115 25.77 4.30 -2.03
CA ASP A 115 26.93 4.53 -1.19
C ASP A 115 27.83 3.29 -1.18
N GLN A 116 28.87 3.33 -2.01
CA GLN A 116 29.82 2.23 -2.19
C GLN A 116 30.49 1.79 -0.88
N SER A 117 30.61 2.67 0.11
CA SER A 117 31.20 2.31 1.41
C SER A 117 30.33 1.34 2.21
N ARG A 118 29.02 1.32 1.93
CA ARG A 118 28.02 0.46 2.59
C ARG A 118 27.70 -0.81 1.80
N THR A 119 28.10 -0.92 0.54
CA THR A 119 27.86 -2.12 -0.28
C THR A 119 28.32 -3.43 0.37
N PRO A 120 29.43 -3.49 1.14
CA PRO A 120 29.80 -4.71 1.88
C PRO A 120 28.78 -5.16 2.94
N SER A 121 27.87 -4.27 3.36
CA SER A 121 26.78 -4.57 4.29
C SER A 121 25.58 -5.22 3.61
N ASN A 122 25.49 -5.22 2.27
CA ASN A 122 24.40 -5.88 1.55
C ASN A 122 24.38 -7.38 1.86
N ILE A 123 23.18 -7.95 1.95
CA ILE A 123 23.01 -9.39 2.19
C ILE A 123 22.65 -10.08 0.89
N VAL A 124 23.55 -10.93 0.39
CA VAL A 124 23.31 -11.77 -0.78
C VAL A 124 22.76 -13.12 -0.31
N TYR A 125 21.50 -13.41 -0.62
CA TYR A 125 20.87 -14.70 -0.29
C TYR A 125 21.19 -15.75 -1.35
N LYS A 126 21.21 -15.34 -2.61
CA LYS A 126 21.51 -16.20 -3.75
C LYS A 126 21.97 -15.37 -4.94
N GLN A 127 22.91 -15.92 -5.70
CA GLN A 127 23.44 -15.32 -6.93
C GLN A 127 23.86 -16.44 -7.90
N GLU A 128 22.88 -17.13 -8.47
CA GLU A 128 23.08 -18.20 -9.45
C GLU A 128 23.00 -17.62 -10.87
N PRO A 129 23.90 -17.97 -11.81
CA PRO A 129 23.74 -17.59 -13.20
C PRO A 129 22.42 -18.13 -13.76
N ILE A 130 21.61 -17.28 -14.40
CA ILE A 130 20.29 -17.68 -14.94
C ILE A 130 20.36 -18.88 -15.88
N ALA A 131 21.45 -19.02 -16.65
CA ALA A 131 21.65 -20.17 -17.53
C ALA A 131 21.78 -21.49 -16.75
N GLU A 132 22.49 -21.48 -15.62
CA GLU A 132 22.63 -22.65 -14.74
C GLU A 132 21.30 -22.98 -14.07
N ALA A 133 20.56 -21.97 -13.60
CA ALA A 133 19.22 -22.15 -13.07
C ALA A 133 18.28 -22.80 -14.10
N TYR A 134 18.33 -22.36 -15.36
CA TYR A 134 17.52 -22.94 -16.44
C TYR A 134 17.87 -24.40 -16.75
N GLU A 135 19.17 -24.72 -16.81
CA GLU A 135 19.62 -26.09 -17.00
C GLU A 135 19.15 -26.99 -15.84
N LYS A 136 19.29 -26.53 -14.61
CA LYS A 136 18.82 -27.24 -13.41
C LYS A 136 17.31 -27.48 -13.41
N LEU A 137 16.53 -26.48 -13.81
CA LEU A 137 15.06 -26.55 -13.71
C LEU A 137 14.39 -27.27 -14.89
N PHE A 138 14.97 -27.16 -16.08
CA PHE A 138 14.31 -27.59 -17.32
C PHE A 138 15.18 -28.48 -18.21
N GLY A 139 16.50 -28.57 -17.98
CA GLY A 139 17.44 -29.24 -18.88
C GLY A 139 17.10 -30.71 -19.11
N GLU A 140 16.77 -31.44 -18.04
CA GLU A 140 16.35 -32.85 -18.14
C GLU A 140 15.05 -33.01 -18.93
N GLU A 141 14.06 -32.16 -18.65
CA GLU A 141 12.77 -32.18 -19.34
C GLU A 141 12.93 -31.89 -20.84
N VAL A 142 13.80 -30.93 -21.19
CA VAL A 142 14.10 -30.56 -22.58
C VAL A 142 14.80 -31.69 -23.31
N ARG A 143 15.77 -32.35 -22.68
CA ARG A 143 16.43 -33.56 -23.24
C ARG A 143 15.40 -34.65 -23.53
N ARG A 144 14.58 -35.00 -22.53
CA ARG A 144 13.51 -36.01 -22.65
C ARG A 144 12.51 -35.66 -23.76
N TYR A 145 12.14 -34.39 -23.88
CA TYR A 145 11.22 -33.93 -24.93
C TYR A 145 11.83 -34.07 -26.34
N ASN A 146 13.12 -33.81 -26.49
CA ASN A 146 13.83 -33.85 -27.76
C ASN A 146 14.14 -35.26 -28.26
N GLU A 147 14.20 -36.23 -27.35
CA GLU A 147 14.38 -37.65 -27.67
C GLU A 147 13.30 -38.12 -28.65
N GLY A 148 13.72 -38.75 -29.75
CA GLY A 148 12.83 -39.24 -30.80
C GLY A 148 12.10 -38.18 -31.62
N LYS A 149 12.38 -36.88 -31.43
CA LYS A 149 11.82 -35.81 -32.28
C LYS A 149 12.66 -35.59 -33.52
N LYS A 150 11.97 -35.20 -34.61
CA LYS A 150 12.64 -34.70 -35.82
C LYS A 150 13.41 -33.40 -35.48
N PRO A 151 14.57 -33.13 -36.11
CA PRO A 151 15.38 -31.95 -35.80
C PRO A 151 14.60 -30.62 -35.85
N SER A 152 13.65 -30.47 -36.78
CA SER A 152 12.80 -29.28 -36.90
C SER A 152 11.82 -29.05 -35.74
N ARG A 153 11.65 -30.04 -34.86
CA ARG A 153 10.73 -30.01 -33.70
C ARG A 153 11.48 -30.06 -32.36
N GLN A 154 12.80 -30.14 -32.37
CA GLN A 154 13.61 -30.12 -31.16
C GLN A 154 13.75 -28.69 -30.62
N ILE A 155 13.96 -28.58 -29.31
CA ILE A 155 14.25 -27.35 -28.59
C ILE A 155 15.73 -27.40 -28.19
N PRO A 156 16.64 -26.87 -29.02
CA PRO A 156 18.07 -26.93 -28.75
C PRO A 156 18.49 -26.01 -27.59
N ASP A 157 17.81 -24.88 -27.45
CA ASP A 157 18.02 -23.90 -26.38
C ASP A 157 16.65 -23.44 -25.87
N TYR A 158 16.36 -23.79 -24.61
CA TYR A 158 15.06 -23.49 -24.02
C TYR A 158 14.93 -22.02 -23.63
N MET A 159 16.00 -21.35 -23.20
CA MET A 159 15.95 -19.91 -22.93
C MET A 159 15.64 -19.14 -24.19
N GLU A 160 16.31 -19.49 -25.30
CA GLU A 160 16.04 -18.88 -26.60
C GLU A 160 14.65 -19.19 -27.12
N HIS A 161 14.13 -20.38 -26.83
CA HIS A 161 12.74 -20.74 -27.11
C HIS A 161 11.76 -19.82 -26.36
N ILE A 162 12.02 -19.53 -25.08
CA ILE A 162 11.20 -18.58 -24.29
C ILE A 162 11.32 -17.16 -24.86
N ARG A 163 12.53 -16.67 -25.20
CA ARG A 163 12.71 -15.34 -25.79
C ARG A 163 11.92 -15.14 -27.09
N LYS A 164 11.80 -16.20 -27.89
CA LYS A 164 11.06 -16.20 -29.17
C LYS A 164 9.57 -16.51 -29.03
N SER A 165 9.12 -16.86 -27.83
CA SER A 165 7.73 -17.21 -27.58
C SER A 165 6.81 -16.02 -27.81
N LYS A 166 5.67 -16.26 -28.47
CA LYS A 166 4.62 -15.26 -28.67
C LYS A 166 3.65 -15.16 -27.49
N ASN A 167 3.81 -16.01 -26.47
CA ASN A 167 2.94 -16.04 -25.30
C ASN A 167 3.29 -14.99 -24.24
N GLY A 168 4.37 -14.22 -24.44
CA GLY A 168 4.79 -13.16 -23.51
C GLY A 168 5.46 -13.65 -22.24
N GLU A 169 5.91 -14.91 -22.20
CA GLU A 169 6.70 -15.44 -21.09
C GLU A 169 8.03 -14.68 -21.00
N LYS A 170 8.42 -14.29 -19.78
CA LYS A 170 9.74 -13.69 -19.52
C LYS A 170 10.70 -14.77 -19.04
N LEU A 171 12.00 -14.57 -19.27
CA LEU A 171 13.02 -15.46 -18.71
C LEU A 171 12.96 -15.50 -17.18
N PHE A 172 12.71 -14.35 -16.57
CA PHE A 172 12.51 -14.22 -15.14
C PHE A 172 11.65 -12.99 -14.83
N TYR A 173 11.27 -12.90 -13.56
CA TYR A 173 10.49 -11.81 -13.00
C TYR A 173 11.23 -11.29 -11.77
N GLU A 174 11.11 -9.99 -11.50
CA GLU A 174 11.70 -9.35 -10.33
C GLU A 174 10.59 -8.78 -9.46
N ASN A 175 10.77 -8.90 -8.14
CA ASN A 175 10.03 -8.14 -7.15
C ASN A 175 10.99 -7.30 -6.32
N VAL A 176 10.62 -6.03 -6.09
CA VAL A 176 11.30 -5.16 -5.14
C VAL A 176 10.42 -5.04 -3.91
N VAL A 177 10.99 -5.31 -2.74
CA VAL A 177 10.26 -5.40 -1.47
C VAL A 177 10.88 -4.47 -0.44
N GLN A 178 10.07 -3.61 0.17
CA GLN A 178 10.52 -2.58 1.11
C GLN A 178 9.58 -2.50 2.32
N VAL A 179 10.14 -2.16 3.48
CA VAL A 179 9.39 -1.76 4.67
C VAL A 179 9.79 -0.35 5.06
N GLY A 180 8.82 0.54 5.25
CA GLY A 180 9.06 1.96 5.49
C GLY A 180 9.39 2.75 4.22
N THR A 181 9.83 3.97 4.42
CA THR A 181 10.32 4.91 3.40
C THR A 181 11.68 5.46 3.83
N MET A 182 12.30 6.29 2.99
CA MET A 182 13.55 6.97 3.35
C MET A 182 13.40 7.88 4.58
N TYR A 183 12.18 8.32 4.90
CA TYR A 183 11.91 9.18 6.05
C TYR A 183 11.59 8.38 7.31
N SER A 184 10.98 7.20 7.18
CA SER A 184 10.55 6.38 8.32
C SER A 184 11.51 5.25 8.68
N CYS A 185 12.29 4.75 7.73
CA CYS A 185 13.25 3.65 7.91
C CYS A 185 14.57 3.89 7.13
N PRO A 186 15.23 5.06 7.25
CA PRO A 186 16.49 5.29 6.55
C PRO A 186 17.57 4.28 6.99
N VAL A 187 18.39 3.83 6.06
CA VAL A 187 19.53 2.95 6.37
C VAL A 187 20.46 3.63 7.39
N GLY A 188 20.91 2.88 8.40
CA GLY A 188 21.79 3.38 9.48
C GLY A 188 21.03 3.97 10.67
N SER A 189 19.69 4.05 10.60
CA SER A 189 18.85 4.32 11.76
C SER A 189 18.39 3.03 12.45
N ALA A 190 17.97 3.13 13.72
CA ALA A 190 17.40 1.99 14.45
C ALA A 190 16.16 1.38 13.77
N ASP A 191 15.33 2.21 13.14
CA ASP A 191 14.19 1.75 12.36
C ASP A 191 14.65 1.08 11.05
N GLY A 192 15.66 1.61 10.37
CA GLY A 192 16.27 0.98 9.20
C GLY A 192 16.89 -0.39 9.52
N GLU A 193 17.55 -0.55 10.67
CA GLU A 193 18.06 -1.85 11.13
C GLU A 193 16.92 -2.85 11.40
N THR A 194 15.81 -2.38 11.98
CA THR A 194 14.64 -3.22 12.24
C THR A 194 13.95 -3.63 10.94
N ALA A 195 13.78 -2.70 10.00
CA ALA A 195 13.27 -2.99 8.66
C ALA A 195 14.15 -4.03 7.93
N SER A 196 15.48 -3.94 8.08
CA SER A 196 16.42 -4.90 7.50
C SER A 196 16.23 -6.31 8.07
N LYS A 197 16.00 -6.45 9.39
CA LYS A 197 15.71 -7.73 10.05
C LYS A 197 14.38 -8.33 9.59
N ILE A 198 13.34 -7.50 9.47
CA ILE A 198 12.03 -7.92 8.95
C ILE A 198 12.18 -8.46 7.52
N LEU A 199 12.90 -7.74 6.66
CA LEU A 199 13.14 -8.16 5.26
C LEU A 199 13.97 -9.45 5.19
N ASP A 200 15.00 -9.60 6.02
CA ASP A 200 15.81 -10.83 6.08
C ASP A 200 14.96 -12.04 6.49
N GLU A 201 14.16 -11.93 7.54
CA GLU A 201 13.26 -13.00 7.97
C GLU A 201 12.21 -13.33 6.89
N TYR A 202 11.61 -12.30 6.29
CA TYR A 202 10.66 -12.46 5.20
C TYR A 202 11.26 -13.24 4.02
N MET A 203 12.48 -12.88 3.59
CA MET A 203 13.16 -13.48 2.45
C MET A 203 13.54 -14.95 2.72
N ARG A 204 14.02 -15.26 3.93
CA ARG A 204 14.39 -16.64 4.32
C ARG A 204 13.23 -17.63 4.22
N GLY A 205 12.00 -17.17 4.39
CA GLY A 205 10.80 -18.00 4.21
C GLY A 205 10.18 -17.96 2.81
N PHE A 206 10.73 -17.20 1.86
CA PHE A 206 10.06 -16.89 0.59
C PHE A 206 9.79 -18.11 -0.29
N GLU A 207 10.82 -18.93 -0.58
CA GLU A 207 10.66 -20.12 -1.44
C GLU A 207 9.78 -21.20 -0.78
N GLN A 208 9.73 -21.25 0.56
CA GLN A 208 8.84 -22.18 1.28
C GLN A 208 7.36 -21.82 1.09
N ARG A 209 7.04 -20.52 1.08
CA ARG A 209 5.68 -20.03 0.78
C ARG A 209 5.32 -20.17 -0.71
N ASN A 210 6.33 -20.24 -1.58
CA ASN A 210 6.18 -20.17 -3.03
C ASN A 210 6.82 -21.36 -3.75
N PRO A 211 6.27 -22.59 -3.61
CA PRO A 211 6.92 -23.83 -4.08
C PRO A 211 7.06 -23.97 -5.61
N ASN A 212 6.29 -23.19 -6.37
CA ASN A 212 6.39 -23.11 -7.84
C ASN A 212 7.20 -21.90 -8.33
N ILE A 213 7.89 -21.19 -7.44
CA ILE A 213 8.79 -20.10 -7.77
C ILE A 213 10.19 -20.53 -7.36
N TYR A 214 11.14 -20.37 -8.27
CA TYR A 214 12.56 -20.59 -7.99
C TYR A 214 13.29 -19.26 -8.02
N VAL A 215 13.80 -18.85 -6.86
CA VAL A 215 14.63 -17.66 -6.75
C VAL A 215 16.03 -18.04 -7.24
N PHE A 216 16.57 -17.33 -8.21
CA PHE A 216 17.95 -17.57 -8.68
C PHE A 216 18.89 -16.43 -8.26
N ASN A 217 18.35 -15.24 -8.02
CA ASN A 217 19.10 -14.10 -7.51
C ASN A 217 18.25 -13.36 -6.46
N ALA A 218 18.82 -13.06 -5.30
CA ALA A 218 18.15 -12.26 -4.27
C ALA A 218 19.17 -11.53 -3.40
N VAL A 219 18.97 -10.22 -3.25
CA VAL A 219 19.88 -9.31 -2.54
C VAL A 219 19.07 -8.31 -1.71
N LEU A 220 19.46 -8.12 -0.44
CA LEU A 220 19.01 -7.00 0.39
C LEU A 220 20.03 -5.87 0.27
N HIS A 221 19.61 -4.75 -0.33
CA HIS A 221 20.42 -3.54 -0.42
C HIS A 221 20.33 -2.73 0.87
N LEU A 222 21.49 -2.48 1.48
CA LEU A 222 21.72 -1.62 2.65
C LEU A 222 22.69 -0.47 2.31
N ASP A 223 22.89 -0.20 1.04
CA ASP A 223 23.80 0.83 0.51
C ASP A 223 23.07 1.98 -0.17
N GLU A 224 21.73 1.98 -0.18
CA GLU A 224 20.87 3.04 -0.70
C GLU A 224 20.14 3.78 0.44
N ALA A 225 19.10 4.57 0.11
CA ALA A 225 18.39 5.39 1.09
C ALA A 225 17.60 4.56 2.12
N THR A 226 16.94 3.50 1.67
CA THR A 226 16.06 2.64 2.47
C THR A 226 16.43 1.18 2.25
N PRO A 227 16.42 0.31 3.28
CA PRO A 227 16.59 -1.13 3.10
C PRO A 227 15.51 -1.70 2.16
N HIS A 228 15.92 -2.41 1.10
CA HIS A 228 14.98 -3.06 0.19
C HIS A 228 15.58 -4.33 -0.43
N LEU A 229 14.71 -5.31 -0.71
CA LEU A 229 15.06 -6.55 -1.38
C LEU A 229 14.84 -6.43 -2.88
N HIS A 230 15.77 -6.97 -3.65
CA HIS A 230 15.52 -7.43 -5.02
C HIS A 230 15.41 -8.94 -5.00
N ILE A 231 14.32 -9.48 -5.56
CA ILE A 231 14.06 -10.92 -5.64
C ILE A 231 13.80 -11.26 -7.11
N ASP A 232 14.77 -11.90 -7.77
CA ASP A 232 14.67 -12.35 -9.15
C ASP A 232 14.39 -13.86 -9.20
N TRP A 233 13.33 -14.23 -9.91
CA TRP A 233 12.81 -15.59 -9.85
C TRP A 233 12.19 -16.08 -11.17
N ILE A 234 12.13 -17.42 -11.29
CA ILE A 234 11.62 -18.15 -12.45
C ILE A 234 10.38 -18.95 -12.01
N PRO A 235 9.21 -18.77 -12.65
CA PRO A 235 8.04 -19.61 -12.37
C PRO A 235 8.22 -21.00 -12.96
N ILE A 236 7.79 -22.01 -12.22
CA ILE A 236 7.87 -23.41 -12.63
C ILE A 236 6.48 -24.03 -12.62
N ALA A 237 5.98 -24.30 -13.82
CA ALA A 237 4.73 -25.00 -14.02
C ALA A 237 4.97 -26.45 -14.43
N ARG A 238 4.24 -27.39 -13.81
CA ARG A 238 4.38 -28.84 -14.02
C ARG A 238 3.14 -29.43 -14.69
N ASP A 239 3.15 -30.73 -14.96
CA ASP A 239 1.98 -31.53 -15.38
C ASP A 239 1.26 -30.99 -16.62
N TYR A 240 2.03 -30.60 -17.65
CA TYR A 240 1.44 -30.36 -18.96
C TYR A 240 1.26 -31.66 -19.74
N LYS A 241 0.05 -31.84 -20.28
CA LYS A 241 -0.33 -33.04 -21.05
C LYS A 241 0.34 -33.11 -22.42
N ASN A 242 0.66 -31.95 -23.00
CA ASN A 242 1.22 -31.83 -24.35
C ASN A 242 2.51 -31.01 -24.31
N GLY A 243 3.52 -31.45 -25.05
CA GLY A 243 4.81 -30.74 -25.13
C GLY A 243 5.73 -31.07 -23.95
N LEU A 244 6.49 -30.07 -23.51
CA LEU A 244 7.25 -30.12 -22.26
C LEU A 244 6.29 -30.22 -21.07
N GLN A 245 6.48 -31.22 -20.21
CA GLN A 245 5.68 -31.42 -19.00
C GLN A 245 5.97 -30.38 -17.93
N ILE A 246 7.22 -29.91 -17.87
CA ILE A 246 7.70 -28.83 -16.99
C ILE A 246 8.12 -27.64 -17.85
N ARG A 247 7.62 -26.43 -17.55
CA ARG A 247 7.98 -25.21 -18.29
C ARG A 247 7.91 -23.95 -17.45
N ASN A 248 8.57 -22.90 -17.95
CA ASN A 248 8.37 -21.54 -17.48
C ASN A 248 6.98 -21.06 -17.93
N SER A 249 6.04 -20.96 -16.97
CA SER A 249 4.71 -20.40 -17.19
C SER A 249 4.18 -19.82 -15.89
N LEU A 250 4.10 -18.49 -15.83
CA LEU A 250 3.68 -17.77 -14.64
C LEU A 250 2.27 -18.15 -14.18
N ASP A 251 1.29 -18.02 -15.08
CA ASP A 251 -0.12 -18.20 -14.71
C ASP A 251 -0.40 -19.61 -14.19
N LYS A 252 0.17 -20.64 -14.82
CA LYS A 252 -0.01 -22.01 -14.35
C LYS A 252 0.79 -22.30 -13.09
N ALA A 253 1.99 -21.75 -12.93
CA ALA A 253 2.77 -21.90 -11.71
C ALA A 253 2.00 -21.35 -10.50
N LEU A 254 1.45 -20.14 -10.60
CA LEU A 254 0.62 -19.54 -9.53
C LEU A 254 -0.66 -20.35 -9.30
N LYS A 255 -1.33 -20.80 -10.36
CA LYS A 255 -2.51 -21.66 -10.24
C LYS A 255 -2.21 -22.97 -9.51
N GLN A 256 -1.06 -23.59 -9.76
CA GLN A 256 -0.63 -24.81 -9.07
C GLN A 256 -0.34 -24.60 -7.58
N GLN A 257 -0.05 -23.37 -7.16
CA GLN A 257 0.03 -22.97 -5.76
C GLN A 257 -1.35 -22.70 -5.13
N GLY A 258 -2.44 -22.87 -5.87
CA GLY A 258 -3.80 -22.52 -5.42
C GLY A 258 -4.14 -21.04 -5.55
N ILE A 259 -3.33 -20.26 -6.28
CA ILE A 259 -3.57 -18.84 -6.51
C ILE A 259 -4.32 -18.68 -7.83
N ASP A 260 -5.64 -18.80 -7.75
CA ASP A 260 -6.52 -18.60 -8.89
C ASP A 260 -6.71 -17.11 -9.19
N GLY A 261 -6.69 -16.77 -10.49
CA GLY A 261 -7.24 -15.51 -10.95
C GLY A 261 -8.77 -15.57 -10.87
N THR A 262 -9.42 -14.56 -10.29
CA THR A 262 -10.86 -14.40 -10.50
C THR A 262 -11.05 -14.18 -11.99
N GLY A 263 -11.68 -15.08 -12.74
CA GLY A 263 -11.72 -15.11 -14.21
C GLY A 263 -12.37 -13.91 -14.93
N GLY A 264 -12.37 -12.70 -14.35
CA GLY A 264 -12.79 -11.44 -14.93
C GLY A 264 -11.73 -10.33 -14.81
N LYS A 265 -12.09 -9.11 -15.25
CA LYS A 265 -11.21 -7.92 -15.29
C LYS A 265 -10.75 -7.38 -13.91
N LYS A 266 -11.06 -8.06 -12.80
CA LYS A 266 -10.92 -7.54 -11.43
C LYS A 266 -9.76 -8.11 -10.60
N GLY A 267 -8.98 -9.04 -11.16
CA GLY A 267 -7.78 -9.55 -10.48
C GLY A 267 -7.12 -10.68 -11.26
N ASN A 268 -5.89 -10.48 -11.73
CA ASN A 268 -5.10 -11.58 -12.29
C ASN A 268 -4.39 -12.36 -11.15
N SER A 269 -4.03 -13.62 -11.40
CA SER A 269 -3.36 -14.49 -10.40
C SER A 269 -2.10 -13.84 -9.80
N THR A 270 -1.39 -13.03 -10.58
CA THR A 270 -0.23 -12.26 -10.12
C THR A 270 -0.59 -11.22 -9.04
N GLN A 271 -1.68 -10.48 -9.20
CA GLN A 271 -2.15 -9.51 -8.19
C GLN A 271 -2.55 -10.22 -6.90
N ASN A 272 -3.27 -11.35 -7.00
CA ASN A 272 -3.66 -12.14 -5.83
C ASN A 272 -2.43 -12.68 -5.08
N TRP A 273 -1.41 -13.11 -5.83
CA TRP A 273 -0.13 -13.53 -5.26
C TRP A 273 0.63 -12.39 -4.58
N GLN A 274 0.73 -11.21 -5.22
CA GLN A 274 1.36 -10.02 -4.61
C GLN A 274 0.65 -9.60 -3.32
N GLU A 275 -0.68 -9.65 -3.31
CA GLU A 275 -1.50 -9.38 -2.14
C GLU A 275 -1.18 -10.36 -1.00
N GLN A 276 -1.06 -11.66 -1.30
CA GLN A 276 -0.68 -12.70 -0.34
C GLN A 276 0.75 -12.49 0.21
N GLU A 277 1.72 -12.14 -0.63
CA GLU A 277 3.10 -11.89 -0.19
C GLU A 277 3.19 -10.64 0.69
N ARG A 278 2.47 -9.57 0.35
CA ARG A 278 2.37 -8.38 1.21
C ARG A 278 1.74 -8.71 2.57
N ARG A 279 0.70 -9.55 2.64
CA ARG A 279 0.15 -10.03 3.94
C ARG A 279 1.19 -10.82 4.74
N SER A 280 1.98 -11.65 4.05
CA SER A 280 3.05 -12.42 4.70
C SER A 280 4.13 -11.50 5.28
N LEU A 281 4.50 -10.43 4.56
CA LEU A 281 5.43 -9.42 5.05
C LEU A 281 4.87 -8.63 6.24
N ILE A 282 3.60 -8.22 6.18
CA ILE A 282 2.90 -7.58 7.31
C ILE A 282 2.93 -8.49 8.55
N SER A 283 2.64 -9.78 8.39
CA SER A 283 2.71 -10.74 9.50
C SER A 283 4.13 -10.87 10.08
N VAL A 284 5.17 -10.76 9.26
CA VAL A 284 6.56 -10.71 9.76
C VAL A 284 6.77 -9.44 10.57
N MET A 285 6.37 -8.30 10.02
CA MET A 285 6.50 -6.99 10.66
C MET A 285 5.79 -6.92 12.03
N GLU A 286 4.59 -7.50 12.15
CA GLU A 286 3.84 -7.57 13.41
C GLU A 286 4.61 -8.33 14.51
N ARG A 287 5.42 -9.34 14.16
CA ARG A 287 6.27 -10.06 15.13
C ARG A 287 7.37 -9.17 15.73
N TYR A 288 7.77 -8.12 15.02
CA TYR A 288 8.72 -7.11 15.49
C TYR A 288 8.02 -5.96 16.24
N GLY A 289 6.71 -6.07 16.49
CA GLY A 289 5.93 -5.06 17.20
C GLY A 289 5.60 -3.83 16.36
N TRP A 290 5.71 -3.93 15.03
CA TRP A 290 5.35 -2.87 14.11
C TRP A 290 3.93 -3.10 13.58
N GLU A 291 3.10 -2.06 13.68
CA GLU A 291 1.78 -2.07 13.08
C GLU A 291 1.88 -1.67 11.61
N TYR A 292 1.10 -2.34 10.77
CA TYR A 292 0.97 -1.90 9.38
C TYR A 292 0.13 -0.64 9.33
N GLU A 293 0.77 0.45 8.94
CA GLU A 293 0.06 1.60 8.43
C GLU A 293 -0.03 1.41 6.93
N ALA A 294 -1.25 1.51 6.40
CA ALA A 294 -1.42 1.65 4.98
C ALA A 294 -0.68 2.93 4.57
N SER A 295 0.56 2.77 4.10
CA SER A 295 1.09 3.75 3.20
C SER A 295 0.07 3.87 2.09
N LEU A 296 -0.17 5.10 1.71
CA LEU A 296 -0.82 5.34 0.45
C LEU A 296 -0.13 4.58 -0.69
N ASP A 297 1.09 4.07 -0.58
CA ASP A 297 1.75 3.23 -1.60
C ASP A 297 1.14 1.84 -1.83
N THR A 298 0.59 1.19 -0.78
CA THR A 298 -0.02 -0.15 -0.90
C THR A 298 -1.53 -0.16 -1.03
N ASP A 299 -2.18 0.95 -0.64
CA ASP A 299 -3.60 1.22 -0.90
C ASP A 299 -3.77 2.34 -1.97
N ARG A 300 -2.69 2.63 -2.73
CA ARG A 300 -2.66 3.47 -3.95
C ARG A 300 -3.42 2.71 -5.03
N GLY A 301 -4.73 2.54 -4.86
CA GLY A 301 -5.62 2.27 -5.98
C GLY A 301 -5.46 3.39 -7.00
N ASN A 302 -4.44 3.32 -7.85
CA ASN A 302 -4.14 4.21 -8.97
C ASN A 302 -4.42 5.70 -8.73
N LEU A 303 -4.20 6.25 -7.52
CA LEU A 303 -4.48 7.66 -7.29
C LEU A 303 -3.42 8.52 -7.98
N THR A 304 -3.84 9.22 -9.03
CA THR A 304 -2.99 10.14 -9.79
C THR A 304 -2.72 11.41 -8.97
N VAL A 305 -1.70 12.18 -9.38
CA VAL A 305 -1.43 13.51 -8.84
C VAL A 305 -2.70 14.38 -8.81
N ASP A 306 -3.57 14.24 -9.80
CA ASP A 306 -4.81 15.02 -9.88
C ASP A 306 -5.87 14.55 -8.90
N GLN A 307 -5.90 13.26 -8.56
CA GLN A 307 -6.79 12.75 -7.51
C GLN A 307 -6.34 13.21 -6.11
N TYR A 308 -5.01 13.32 -5.87
CA TYR A 308 -4.50 13.94 -4.65
C TYR A 308 -4.84 15.43 -4.58
N LYS A 309 -4.70 16.17 -5.67
CA LYS A 309 -5.12 17.59 -5.72
C LYS A 309 -6.61 17.72 -5.39
N ALA A 310 -7.45 16.87 -6.00
CA ALA A 310 -8.89 16.87 -5.74
C ALA A 310 -9.22 16.58 -4.26
N MET A 311 -8.50 15.65 -3.62
CA MET A 311 -8.66 15.40 -2.18
C MET A 311 -8.25 16.60 -1.33
N VAL A 312 -7.14 17.27 -1.66
CA VAL A 312 -6.72 18.50 -0.97
C VAL A 312 -7.78 19.59 -1.13
N GLU A 313 -8.29 19.79 -2.35
CA GLU A 313 -9.35 20.76 -2.64
C GLU A 313 -10.64 20.46 -1.89
N GLU A 314 -11.04 19.19 -1.80
CA GLU A 314 -12.22 18.77 -1.04
C GLU A 314 -12.06 19.05 0.46
N VAL A 315 -10.90 18.74 1.03
CA VAL A 315 -10.61 19.01 2.44
C VAL A 315 -10.58 20.52 2.69
N ASP A 316 -9.97 21.31 1.79
CA ASP A 316 -9.94 22.77 1.87
C ASP A 316 -11.36 23.36 1.87
N HIS A 317 -12.22 22.91 0.94
CA HIS A 317 -13.62 23.35 0.89
C HIS A 317 -14.39 23.00 2.18
N ARG A 318 -14.14 21.83 2.78
CA ARG A 318 -14.76 21.45 4.06
C ARG A 318 -14.26 22.30 5.23
N ILE A 319 -12.98 22.70 5.22
CA ILE A 319 -12.42 23.61 6.23
C ILE A 319 -13.04 25.02 6.09
N GLU A 320 -13.19 25.51 4.86
CA GLU A 320 -13.80 26.82 4.57
C GLU A 320 -15.28 26.90 4.98
N ALA A 321 -16.00 25.79 4.88
CA ALA A 321 -17.40 25.70 5.31
C ALA A 321 -17.57 25.76 6.85
N LEU A 322 -16.50 25.57 7.63
CA LEU A 322 -16.53 25.62 9.09
C LEU A 322 -16.08 26.99 9.62
N PRO A 323 -16.66 27.50 10.72
CA PRO A 323 -16.27 28.78 11.28
C PRO A 323 -14.84 28.77 11.82
N ASP A 324 -14.06 29.80 11.51
CA ASP A 324 -12.70 30.00 12.06
C ASP A 324 -12.72 30.55 13.50
N GLN A 325 -13.83 31.18 13.88
CA GLN A 325 -14.02 31.78 15.19
C GLN A 325 -15.42 31.50 15.71
N ILE A 326 -15.51 31.34 17.03
CA ILE A 326 -16.75 31.02 17.73
C ILE A 326 -17.16 32.19 18.63
N GLU A 327 -18.46 32.34 18.84
CA GLU A 327 -18.99 33.33 19.78
C GLU A 327 -18.72 32.85 21.21
N LYS A 328 -17.94 33.63 21.97
CA LYS A 328 -17.60 33.34 23.37
C LYS A 328 -18.26 34.34 24.30
N LYS A 329 -18.94 33.86 25.34
CA LYS A 329 -19.54 34.70 26.38
C LYS A 329 -18.76 34.56 27.68
N ALA A 330 -18.35 35.67 28.28
CA ALA A 330 -17.64 35.62 29.56
C ALA A 330 -18.55 35.08 30.66
N VAL A 331 -18.03 34.18 31.50
CA VAL A 331 -18.75 33.70 32.67
C VAL A 331 -18.71 34.80 33.75
N PRO A 332 -19.85 35.26 34.29
CA PRO A 332 -19.86 36.21 35.40
C PRO A 332 -19.01 35.71 36.56
N LEU A 333 -18.21 36.59 37.17
CA LEU A 333 -17.33 36.30 38.33
C LEU A 333 -16.15 35.34 38.07
N SER A 334 -15.94 34.88 36.83
CA SER A 334 -14.82 33.99 36.47
C SER A 334 -14.00 34.62 35.34
N LYS A 335 -12.89 35.29 35.67
CA LYS A 335 -12.03 35.95 34.64
C LYS A 335 -11.44 34.97 33.63
N ASP A 336 -11.28 33.71 34.03
CA ASP A 336 -10.61 32.68 33.25
C ASP A 336 -11.56 31.70 32.57
N LYS A 337 -12.89 31.92 32.53
CA LYS A 337 -13.83 30.96 31.92
C LYS A 337 -14.75 31.63 30.91
N VAL A 338 -14.97 30.95 29.79
CA VAL A 338 -15.88 31.36 28.72
C VAL A 338 -16.92 30.27 28.48
N MET A 339 -18.15 30.69 28.19
CA MET A 339 -19.21 29.84 27.69
C MET A 339 -19.18 29.84 26.16
N VAL A 340 -19.31 28.65 25.59
CA VAL A 340 -19.36 28.38 24.16
C VAL A 340 -20.55 27.45 23.93
N SER A 341 -21.22 27.58 22.78
CA SER A 341 -22.28 26.63 22.42
C SER A 341 -21.68 25.27 22.07
N ALA A 342 -22.43 24.18 22.31
CA ALA A 342 -21.95 22.83 22.00
C ALA A 342 -21.69 22.64 20.49
N SER A 343 -22.51 23.24 19.64
CA SER A 343 -22.35 23.21 18.18
C SER A 343 -21.09 23.94 17.71
N ASP A 344 -20.74 25.06 18.36
CA ASP A 344 -19.53 25.83 18.03
C ASP A 344 -18.26 25.07 18.42
N LEU A 345 -18.30 24.37 19.56
CA LEU A 345 -17.18 23.53 19.99
C LEU A 345 -16.99 22.33 19.05
N GLU A 346 -18.08 21.67 18.66
CA GLU A 346 -18.05 20.55 17.71
C GLU A 346 -17.51 21.00 16.33
N ALA A 347 -17.93 22.17 15.84
CA ALA A 347 -17.43 22.72 14.59
C ALA A 347 -15.92 23.02 14.64
N LEU A 348 -15.39 23.48 15.78
CA LEU A 348 -13.95 23.69 15.97
C LEU A 348 -13.17 22.37 16.02
N GLU A 349 -13.70 21.35 16.69
CA GLU A 349 -13.08 20.02 16.73
C GLU A 349 -13.03 19.40 15.33
N GLN A 350 -14.12 19.50 14.57
CA GLN A 350 -14.18 19.08 13.16
C GLN A 350 -13.16 19.84 12.29
N ARG A 351 -13.06 21.17 12.45
CA ARG A 351 -12.10 22.00 11.71
C ARG A 351 -10.65 21.62 12.04
N ALA A 352 -10.35 21.33 13.31
CA ALA A 352 -9.02 20.89 13.73
C ALA A 352 -8.64 19.52 13.12
N ASN A 353 -9.57 18.56 13.14
CA ASN A 353 -9.38 17.25 12.53
C ASN A 353 -9.17 17.33 11.01
N LEU A 354 -9.95 18.17 10.32
CA LEU A 354 -9.79 18.41 8.88
C LEU A 354 -8.47 19.11 8.56
N THR A 355 -8.02 20.06 9.39
CA THR A 355 -6.73 20.73 9.22
C THR A 355 -5.58 19.74 9.35
N GLN A 356 -5.64 18.84 10.35
CA GLN A 356 -4.66 17.76 10.49
C GLN A 356 -4.69 16.82 9.26
N THR A 357 -5.89 16.48 8.78
CA THR A 357 -6.07 15.65 7.58
C THR A 357 -5.45 16.31 6.35
N ARG A 358 -5.63 17.63 6.19
CA ARG A 358 -5.04 18.42 5.11
C ARG A 358 -3.52 18.38 5.15
N GLU A 359 -2.91 18.59 6.32
CA GLU A 359 -1.45 18.52 6.49
C GLU A 359 -0.93 17.13 6.10
N THR A 360 -1.61 16.07 6.52
CA THR A 360 -1.29 14.69 6.15
C THR A 360 -1.38 14.48 4.63
N VAL A 361 -2.51 14.81 3.99
CA VAL A 361 -2.71 14.61 2.54
C VAL A 361 -1.75 15.44 1.70
N THR A 362 -1.45 16.68 2.11
CA THR A 362 -0.50 17.55 1.41
C THR A 362 0.95 17.10 1.58
N GLY A 363 1.33 16.60 2.76
CA GLY A 363 2.61 15.93 2.98
C GLY A 363 2.77 14.73 2.05
N HIS A 364 1.74 13.88 2.00
CA HIS A 364 1.72 12.72 1.11
C HIS A 364 1.86 13.06 -0.37
N LEU A 365 1.23 14.16 -0.84
CA LEU A 365 1.38 14.60 -2.23
C LEU A 365 2.83 15.05 -2.53
N ARG A 366 3.51 15.66 -1.56
CA ARG A 366 4.92 16.05 -1.71
C ARG A 366 5.80 14.81 -1.77
N ASP A 367 5.60 13.88 -0.86
CA ASP A 367 6.37 12.63 -0.80
C ASP A 367 6.16 11.82 -2.07
N TYR A 368 4.92 11.68 -2.55
CA TYR A 368 4.59 11.02 -3.81
C TYR A 368 5.34 11.61 -5.00
N ARG A 369 5.41 12.95 -5.09
CA ARG A 369 6.12 13.63 -6.18
C ARG A 369 7.63 13.38 -6.08
N ALA A 370 8.20 13.55 -4.90
CA ALA A 370 9.62 13.34 -4.66
C ALA A 370 10.04 11.88 -4.95
N GLU A 371 9.25 10.91 -4.49
CA GLU A 371 9.44 9.49 -4.78
C GLU A 371 9.40 9.21 -6.28
N ARG A 372 8.40 9.72 -6.99
CA ARG A 372 8.28 9.52 -8.44
C ARG A 372 9.39 10.19 -9.24
N GLU A 373 9.79 11.39 -8.85
CA GLU A 373 10.93 12.07 -9.47
C GLU A 373 12.21 11.27 -9.23
N MET A 374 12.43 10.80 -7.99
CA MET A 374 13.58 9.96 -7.66
C MET A 374 13.58 8.66 -8.44
N GLU A 375 12.43 7.97 -8.56
CA GLU A 375 12.28 6.74 -9.35
C GLU A 375 12.62 6.94 -10.83
N ILE A 376 12.24 8.08 -11.41
CA ILE A 376 12.59 8.42 -12.80
C ILE A 376 14.09 8.69 -12.91
N VAL A 377 14.67 9.46 -11.98
CA VAL A 377 16.09 9.81 -12.00
C VAL A 377 16.97 8.57 -11.83
N THR A 378 16.65 7.69 -10.87
CA THR A 378 17.37 6.43 -10.67
C THR A 378 17.25 5.57 -11.91
N TYR A 379 16.04 5.39 -12.46
CA TYR A 379 15.84 4.60 -13.68
C TYR A 379 16.69 5.07 -14.86
N VAL A 380 16.72 6.38 -15.13
CA VAL A 380 17.51 6.95 -16.23
C VAL A 380 19.00 6.75 -15.98
N SER A 381 19.45 6.91 -14.73
CA SER A 381 20.84 6.66 -14.33
C SER A 381 21.23 5.20 -14.53
N ASP A 382 20.43 4.26 -14.03
CA ASP A 382 20.68 2.83 -14.13
C ASP A 382 20.78 2.39 -15.59
N LYS A 383 19.83 2.84 -16.42
CA LYS A 383 19.81 2.50 -17.85
C LYS A 383 21.01 3.06 -18.60
N LYS A 384 21.47 4.24 -18.23
CA LYS A 384 22.69 4.83 -18.80
C LYS A 384 23.91 3.97 -18.45
N GLN A 385 24.06 3.58 -17.20
CA GLN A 385 25.22 2.80 -16.75
C GLN A 385 25.19 1.36 -17.25
N GLU A 386 24.01 0.75 -17.34
CA GLU A 386 23.82 -0.57 -17.97
C GLU A 386 24.27 -0.54 -19.45
N ALA A 387 23.88 0.50 -20.20
CA ALA A 387 24.30 0.68 -21.59
C ALA A 387 25.82 0.92 -21.71
N GLU A 388 26.41 1.68 -20.80
CA GLU A 388 27.86 1.92 -20.75
C GLU A 388 28.63 0.61 -20.48
N LEU A 389 28.16 -0.20 -19.52
CA LEU A 389 28.73 -1.51 -19.21
C LEU A 389 28.62 -2.46 -20.41
N GLU A 390 27.47 -2.50 -21.09
CA GLU A 390 27.28 -3.33 -22.28
C GLU A 390 28.21 -2.91 -23.43
N ALA A 391 28.36 -1.60 -23.66
CA ALA A 391 29.29 -1.06 -24.64
C ALA A 391 30.75 -1.44 -24.33
N GLN A 392 31.16 -1.39 -23.05
CA GLN A 392 32.48 -1.82 -22.62
C GLN A 392 32.71 -3.32 -22.87
N LYS A 393 31.76 -4.17 -22.49
CA LYS A 393 31.81 -5.63 -22.75
C LYS A 393 31.94 -5.91 -24.25
N MET A 394 31.19 -5.22 -25.10
CA MET A 394 31.30 -5.34 -26.56
C MET A 394 32.67 -4.91 -27.09
N LEU A 395 33.20 -3.78 -26.63
CA LEU A 395 34.52 -3.28 -27.02
C LEU A 395 35.61 -4.29 -26.67
N GLU A 396 35.53 -4.88 -25.47
CA GLU A 396 36.49 -5.88 -25.02
C GLU A 396 36.40 -7.17 -25.86
N ALA A 397 35.19 -7.61 -26.19
CA ALA A 397 34.98 -8.75 -27.09
C ALA A 397 35.58 -8.50 -28.49
N ILE A 398 35.41 -7.29 -29.03
CA ILE A 398 36.03 -6.89 -30.31
C ILE A 398 37.56 -6.89 -30.21
N LYS A 399 38.13 -6.34 -29.11
CA LYS A 399 39.57 -6.36 -28.86
C LYS A 399 40.11 -7.79 -28.80
N ARG A 400 39.44 -8.69 -28.07
CA ARG A 400 39.81 -10.13 -27.99
C ARG A 400 39.74 -10.82 -29.37
N LYS A 401 38.69 -10.55 -30.16
CA LYS A 401 38.58 -11.08 -31.54
C LYS A 401 39.71 -10.57 -32.44
N ARG A 402 40.08 -9.28 -32.34
CA ARG A 402 41.20 -8.70 -33.09
C ARG A 402 42.54 -9.31 -32.69
N GLN A 403 42.78 -9.53 -31.40
CA GLN A 403 44.00 -10.19 -30.90
C GLN A 403 44.09 -11.65 -31.38
N ARG A 404 42.99 -12.41 -31.34
CA ARG A 404 42.94 -13.78 -31.89
C ARG A 404 43.28 -13.80 -33.38
N ARG A 405 42.68 -12.89 -34.18
CA ARG A 405 43.00 -12.74 -35.61
C ARG A 405 44.47 -12.40 -35.89
N LYS A 406 45.09 -11.55 -35.05
CA LYS A 406 46.52 -11.22 -35.18
C LYS A 406 47.44 -12.40 -34.87
N ARG A 407 47.04 -13.30 -33.95
CA ARG A 407 47.79 -14.51 -33.60
C ARG A 407 47.65 -15.64 -34.63
N THR A 408 46.59 -15.65 -35.43
CA THR A 408 46.36 -16.69 -36.46
C THR A 408 46.82 -16.28 -37.87
N LEU A 409 47.41 -15.10 -38.04
CA LEU A 409 48.07 -14.72 -39.30
C LEU A 409 49.41 -15.46 -39.41
N PRO A 410 49.66 -16.28 -40.45
CA PRO A 410 50.94 -16.97 -40.61
C PRO A 410 52.05 -15.94 -40.83
N GLN A 411 53.16 -16.07 -40.09
CA GLN A 411 54.38 -15.33 -40.40
C GLN A 411 54.82 -15.77 -41.80
N ARG A 412 54.74 -14.86 -42.77
CA ARG A 412 55.47 -15.04 -44.02
C ARG A 412 56.95 -14.87 -43.67
N SER A 413 57.67 -15.98 -43.64
CA SER A 413 59.13 -15.97 -43.56
C SER A 413 59.69 -15.23 -44.79
N PRO A 414 60.74 -14.41 -44.61
CA PRO A 414 61.30 -13.55 -45.65
C PRO A 414 61.86 -14.32 -46.84
#